data_AF-A0A7J6N565-F1
#
_entry.id   AF-A0A7J6N565-F1
#
_cell.length_a   1.000
_cell.length_b   1.000
_cell.length_c   1.000
_cell.angle_alpha   90.00
_cell.angle_beta   90.00
_cell.angle_gamma   90.00
#
_symmetry.space_group_name_H-M   'P 1'
#
loop_
_entity.id
_entity.type
_entity.pdbx_description
1 polymer ?
#
loop_
_entity_poly.entity_id
_entity_poly.type
_entity_poly.pdbx_seq_one_letter_code
_entity_poly.pdbx_strand_id
1 'polypeptide(L)'
;MDAVKAALGEDGTFSALPESVVEDARDAIVRIGRAFASDKDQSNPNTPLSPGLWRIVGELAGDGDSHLHEWLREGAPVGISRDLSPGGWFPASTTADPPADDEWRDWVESHVSASPTSCSNYHSAESDPDNTWALLKTERQAGFCSFFDNVDALCEAVGSKDIVVTKIALATKPHTSPPKFRLICDARENRLNTLVRCSERIVLSRIADVVQSIHELAEIGGWSGIECLSADFQNAFKLITIDSAEKRFHICFFQGVWILLHVLMFGVKSSPLVWCRYSSAACRSSCLRVSVPSDKFLSMLELAKKALSSGPAVCSKLLRRLCGKLCWSGQVVPFIHSLLGPLWKAVSAAEGKCRKSSSWVLVSSVRRSLLWFKCFLERANRVAESCGLGGFLSIDGSIEYYFHDKISQHDVKKFGAAVGDHRYQGLWEALALLVAVRLWRKRLPLSVSLLCRSDSRTAIGAALKLRSSSPSINQTPANERDGKSAKLPFWIF
;
A
#
# COMPACT_ATOMS: atom_id res chain seq x y z
N MET A 1 24.98 -5.79 -1.93
CA MET A 1 24.06 -6.92 -1.65
C MET A 1 24.28 -7.50 -0.27
N ASP A 2 25.51 -7.87 0.09
CA ASP A 2 25.81 -8.46 1.41
C ASP A 2 25.52 -7.51 2.58
N ALA A 3 25.72 -6.21 2.38
CA ALA A 3 25.41 -5.20 3.38
C ALA A 3 23.89 -4.98 3.61
N VAL A 4 23.06 -5.19 2.58
CA VAL A 4 21.59 -5.12 2.70
C VAL A 4 21.06 -6.38 3.38
N LYS A 5 21.64 -7.55 3.07
CA LYS A 5 21.33 -8.82 3.76
C LYS A 5 21.75 -8.79 5.23
N ALA A 6 22.91 -8.22 5.55
CA ALA A 6 23.37 -8.03 6.92
C ALA A 6 22.46 -7.09 7.73
N ALA A 7 21.86 -6.09 7.09
CA ALA A 7 20.96 -5.14 7.72
C ALA A 7 19.54 -5.68 7.94
N LEU A 8 19.11 -6.69 7.17
CA LEU A 8 17.75 -7.22 7.27
C LEU A 8 17.53 -8.16 8.47
N GLY A 9 18.61 -8.59 9.14
CA GLY A 9 18.56 -9.52 10.26
C GLY A 9 18.00 -10.90 9.87
N GLU A 10 18.48 -11.98 10.49
CA GLU A 10 17.96 -13.33 10.20
C GLU A 10 16.48 -13.50 10.62
N ASP A 11 15.96 -12.59 11.45
CA ASP A 11 14.65 -12.70 12.11
C ASP A 11 13.52 -11.90 11.42
N GLY A 12 13.80 -11.24 10.29
CA GLY A 12 12.79 -10.42 9.59
C GLY A 12 12.34 -9.17 10.35
N THR A 13 13.02 -8.81 11.44
CA THR A 13 12.87 -7.51 12.10
C THR A 13 13.59 -6.44 11.28
N PHE A 14 12.84 -5.45 10.79
CA PHE A 14 13.37 -4.28 10.11
C PHE A 14 14.37 -3.54 11.01
N SER A 15 15.66 -3.81 10.85
CA SER A 15 16.72 -3.01 11.47
C SER A 15 17.10 -1.87 10.52
N ALA A 16 17.52 -0.73 11.08
CA ALA A 16 18.01 0.38 10.26
C ALA A 16 19.24 -0.09 9.48
N LEU A 17 19.35 0.31 8.20
CA LEU A 17 20.57 0.05 7.43
C LEU A 17 21.78 0.63 8.20
N PRO A 18 22.94 -0.08 8.24
CA PRO A 18 24.14 0.47 8.85
C PRO A 18 24.49 1.82 8.22
N GLU A 19 24.87 2.79 9.05
CA GLU A 19 25.14 4.16 8.62
C GLU A 19 26.17 4.22 7.49
N SER A 20 27.21 3.38 7.55
CA SER A 20 28.22 3.25 6.49
C SER A 20 27.65 2.86 5.13
N VAL A 21 26.60 2.04 5.09
CA VAL A 21 25.95 1.61 3.83
C VAL A 21 25.13 2.76 3.24
N VAL A 22 24.48 3.54 4.10
CA VAL A 22 23.73 4.72 3.69
C VAL A 22 24.70 5.79 3.16
N GLU A 23 25.83 5.98 3.83
CA GLU A 23 26.90 6.88 3.40
C GLU A 23 27.51 6.44 2.07
N ASP A 24 27.89 5.17 1.91
CA ASP A 24 28.43 4.63 0.65
C ASP A 24 27.45 4.80 -0.52
N ALA A 25 26.15 4.58 -0.28
CA ALA A 25 25.12 4.78 -1.29
C ALA A 25 24.96 6.26 -1.67
N ARG A 26 24.99 7.17 -0.68
CA ARG A 26 24.97 8.62 -0.93
C ARG A 26 26.20 9.04 -1.74
N ASP A 27 27.37 8.57 -1.35
CA ASP A 27 28.64 8.83 -2.02
C ASP A 27 28.62 8.34 -3.47
N ALA A 28 28.07 7.15 -3.72
CA ALA A 28 27.90 6.62 -5.06
C ALA A 28 26.96 7.49 -5.90
N ILE A 29 25.81 7.90 -5.36
CA ILE A 29 24.86 8.79 -6.06
C ILE A 29 25.49 10.14 -6.36
N VAL A 30 26.22 10.74 -5.41
CA VAL A 30 26.94 12.01 -5.60
C VAL A 30 28.04 11.86 -6.64
N ARG A 31 28.80 10.76 -6.64
CA ARG A 31 29.84 10.47 -7.63
C ARG A 31 29.25 10.32 -9.04
N ILE A 32 28.11 9.63 -9.17
CA ILE A 32 27.38 9.48 -10.43
C ILE A 32 26.80 10.84 -10.88
N GLY A 33 26.29 11.64 -9.94
CA GLY A 33 25.69 12.94 -10.18
C GLY A 33 26.65 14.13 -10.21
N ARG A 34 27.97 13.91 -10.30
CA ARG A 34 29.03 14.95 -10.21
C ARG A 34 28.87 16.13 -11.17
N ALA A 35 28.06 16.03 -12.21
CA ALA A 35 27.75 17.13 -13.12
C ALA A 35 26.74 18.15 -12.57
N PHE A 36 26.13 17.91 -11.40
CA PHE A 36 24.94 18.62 -10.98
C PHE A 36 25.00 19.27 -9.58
N ALA A 37 25.76 18.80 -8.60
CA ALA A 37 25.65 19.31 -7.21
C ALA A 37 26.37 20.66 -6.95
N SER A 38 25.72 21.60 -6.23
CA SER A 38 26.36 22.76 -5.58
C SER A 38 26.30 22.65 -4.05
N ASP A 39 27.25 23.27 -3.32
CA ASP A 39 27.26 23.27 -1.85
C ASP A 39 25.99 23.89 -1.21
N LYS A 40 25.25 24.71 -1.97
CA LYS A 40 23.97 25.31 -1.55
C LYS A 40 22.78 24.35 -1.64
N ASP A 41 22.95 23.16 -2.22
CA ASP A 41 21.89 22.16 -2.39
C ASP A 41 21.64 21.28 -1.15
N GLN A 42 22.36 21.53 -0.05
CA GLN A 42 22.50 20.55 1.04
C GLN A 42 21.66 20.80 2.30
N SER A 43 21.18 22.01 2.60
CA SER A 43 20.65 22.26 3.94
C SER A 43 19.36 23.07 3.97
N ASN A 44 18.23 22.39 4.02
CA ASN A 44 17.05 22.92 4.69
C ASN A 44 17.00 22.28 6.09
N PRO A 45 17.20 23.06 7.17
CA PRO A 45 17.32 22.50 8.52
C PRO A 45 16.04 21.80 9.01
N ASN A 46 14.92 22.03 8.33
CA ASN A 46 13.62 21.46 8.69
C ASN A 46 13.29 20.17 7.90
N THR A 47 14.21 19.69 7.05
CA THR A 47 14.06 18.38 6.39
C THR A 47 15.37 17.59 6.37
N PRO A 48 15.32 16.27 6.66
CA PRO A 48 16.49 15.41 6.49
C PRO A 48 16.73 15.00 5.02
N LEU A 49 15.85 15.39 4.09
CA LEU A 49 15.97 15.04 2.68
C LEU A 49 16.85 16.07 1.97
N SER A 50 17.79 15.60 1.14
CA SER A 50 18.66 16.48 0.36
C SER A 50 17.98 16.88 -0.96
N PRO A 51 17.71 18.18 -1.20
CA PRO A 51 17.22 18.68 -2.48
C PRO A 51 18.12 18.26 -3.65
N GLY A 52 19.44 18.40 -3.49
CA GLY A 52 20.41 18.06 -4.54
C GLY A 52 20.38 16.59 -4.94
N LEU A 53 20.30 15.67 -3.97
CA LEU A 53 20.18 14.24 -4.27
C LEU A 53 18.88 13.92 -4.99
N TRP A 54 17.75 14.52 -4.57
CA TRP A 54 16.46 14.32 -5.23
C TRP A 54 16.45 14.81 -6.67
N ARG A 55 17.11 15.94 -6.95
CA ARG A 55 17.25 16.44 -8.33
C ARG A 55 18.06 15.47 -9.19
N ILE A 56 19.23 15.06 -8.72
CA ILE A 56 20.12 14.12 -9.45
C ILE A 56 19.38 12.81 -9.74
N VAL A 57 18.71 12.24 -8.74
CA VAL A 57 17.98 10.97 -8.89
C VAL A 57 16.83 11.12 -9.88
N GLY A 58 16.06 12.21 -9.80
CA GLY A 58 14.98 12.48 -10.76
C GLY A 58 15.48 12.65 -12.20
N GLU A 59 16.54 13.43 -12.40
CA GLU A 59 17.15 13.65 -13.72
C GLU A 59 17.71 12.35 -14.32
N LEU A 60 18.42 11.54 -13.53
CA LEU A 60 18.97 10.25 -13.98
C LEU A 60 17.87 9.22 -14.29
N ALA A 61 16.77 9.25 -13.53
CA ALA A 61 15.62 8.38 -13.75
C ALA A 61 14.71 8.84 -14.92
N GLY A 62 14.89 10.07 -15.41
CA GLY A 62 13.98 10.69 -16.36
C GLY A 62 12.58 10.92 -15.77
N ASP A 63 12.49 11.18 -14.46
CA ASP A 63 11.20 11.43 -13.80
C ASP A 63 10.63 12.79 -14.21
N GLY A 64 9.37 12.78 -14.66
CA GLY A 64 8.67 13.99 -15.13
C GLY A 64 8.25 14.95 -14.01
N ASP A 65 8.33 14.55 -12.75
CA ASP A 65 7.96 15.39 -11.61
C ASP A 65 9.13 16.26 -11.15
N SER A 66 9.38 17.36 -11.87
CA SER A 66 10.51 18.25 -11.61
C SER A 66 10.36 19.07 -10.33
N HIS A 67 9.17 19.22 -9.76
CA HIS A 67 8.91 20.11 -8.63
C HIS A 67 9.45 19.60 -7.29
N LEU A 68 9.66 18.28 -7.15
CA LEU A 68 9.96 17.66 -5.85
C LEU A 68 11.23 18.20 -5.21
N HIS A 69 12.30 18.38 -5.98
CA HIS A 69 13.55 18.89 -5.42
C HIS A 69 13.47 20.37 -5.03
N GLU A 70 12.71 21.18 -5.77
CA GLU A 70 12.47 22.60 -5.47
C GLU A 70 11.69 22.75 -4.16
N TRP A 71 10.67 21.92 -3.94
CA TRP A 71 9.87 21.93 -2.72
C TRP A 71 10.65 21.58 -1.46
N LEU A 72 11.71 20.77 -1.55
CA LEU A 72 12.60 20.53 -0.41
C LEU A 72 13.43 21.77 -0.06
N ARG A 73 13.69 22.65 -1.03
CA ARG A 73 14.46 23.88 -0.84
C ARG A 73 13.57 25.03 -0.38
N GLU A 74 12.46 25.26 -1.08
CA GLU A 74 11.62 26.46 -0.95
C GLU A 74 10.37 26.21 -0.10
N GLY A 75 10.01 24.93 0.07
CA GLY A 75 8.77 24.49 0.68
C GLY A 75 7.74 24.07 -0.37
N ALA A 76 6.96 23.04 -0.05
CA ALA A 76 5.86 22.60 -0.87
C ALA A 76 4.65 23.53 -0.67
N PRO A 77 3.97 23.94 -1.77
CA PRO A 77 2.66 24.55 -1.68
C PRO A 77 1.67 23.59 -1.01
N VAL A 78 0.88 24.14 -0.12
CA VAL A 78 -0.30 23.53 0.47
C VAL A 78 -1.47 23.64 -0.49
N GLY A 79 -1.54 24.68 -1.34
CA GLY A 79 -2.62 24.83 -2.32
C GLY A 79 -3.69 25.86 -1.93
N ILE A 80 -3.39 26.87 -1.10
CA ILE A 80 -4.37 27.90 -0.69
C ILE A 80 -4.11 29.20 -1.44
N SER A 81 -2.94 29.79 -1.24
CA SER A 81 -2.46 31.03 -1.87
C SER A 81 -1.44 30.77 -2.97
N ARG A 82 -0.83 29.58 -2.98
CA ARG A 82 0.04 29.08 -4.04
C ARG A 82 -0.56 27.82 -4.62
N ASP A 83 -0.57 27.71 -5.94
CA ASP A 83 -1.07 26.50 -6.59
C ASP A 83 -0.10 25.34 -6.41
N LEU A 84 -0.66 24.18 -6.07
CA LEU A 84 0.07 22.92 -6.11
C LEU A 84 0.11 22.43 -7.57
N SER A 85 1.16 22.83 -8.29
CA SER A 85 1.36 22.52 -9.71
C SER A 85 1.38 21.00 -9.97
N PRO A 86 0.67 20.48 -10.99
CA PRO A 86 0.67 19.06 -11.31
C PRO A 86 2.07 18.52 -11.64
N GLY A 87 2.37 17.29 -11.21
CA GLY A 87 3.59 16.57 -11.59
C GLY A 87 3.43 15.68 -12.83
N GLY A 88 2.18 15.52 -13.32
CA GLY A 88 1.87 14.79 -14.55
C GLY A 88 1.68 13.28 -14.37
N TRP A 89 1.99 12.74 -13.19
CA TRP A 89 1.86 11.31 -12.88
C TRP A 89 0.53 10.93 -12.25
N PHE A 90 -0.16 11.89 -11.64
CA PHE A 90 -1.42 11.65 -10.95
C PHE A 90 -2.59 12.15 -11.82
N PRO A 91 -3.74 11.45 -11.84
CA PRO A 91 -4.88 11.88 -12.64
C PRO A 91 -5.39 13.25 -12.20
N ALA A 92 -5.76 14.09 -13.16
CA ALA A 92 -6.39 15.38 -12.89
C ALA A 92 -7.62 15.23 -11.99
N SER A 93 -7.82 16.23 -11.13
CA SER A 93 -9.00 16.36 -10.27
C SER A 93 -10.20 16.87 -11.07
N THR A 94 -11.32 16.15 -10.97
CA THR A 94 -12.58 16.50 -11.66
C THR A 94 -13.42 17.52 -10.90
N THR A 95 -13.00 17.91 -9.69
CA THR A 95 -13.72 18.86 -8.81
C THR A 95 -12.97 20.17 -8.65
N ALA A 96 -12.08 20.49 -9.59
CA ALA A 96 -11.29 21.71 -9.59
C ALA A 96 -12.05 22.84 -10.31
N ASP A 97 -13.26 23.16 -9.88
CA ASP A 97 -13.76 24.51 -10.16
C ASP A 97 -13.02 25.45 -9.20
N PRO A 98 -12.26 26.44 -9.72
CA PRO A 98 -11.55 27.36 -8.85
C PRO A 98 -12.57 28.17 -8.05
N PRO A 99 -12.45 28.22 -6.71
CA PRO A 99 -13.09 29.30 -5.96
C PRO A 99 -12.53 30.64 -6.48
N ALA A 100 -13.32 31.71 -6.43
CA ALA A 100 -12.88 33.03 -6.89
C ALA A 100 -11.53 33.39 -6.26
N ASP A 101 -10.64 34.08 -7.00
CA ASP A 101 -9.25 34.36 -6.60
C ASP A 101 -9.12 35.04 -5.22
N ASP A 102 -10.22 35.65 -4.73
CA ASP A 102 -10.29 36.37 -3.46
C ASP A 102 -10.96 35.59 -2.31
N GLU A 103 -11.55 34.41 -2.53
CA GLU A 103 -12.32 33.70 -1.47
C GLU A 103 -11.46 33.34 -0.25
N TRP A 104 -10.18 33.01 -0.47
CA TRP A 104 -9.26 32.75 0.63
C TRP A 104 -8.85 34.03 1.37
N ARG A 105 -8.86 35.20 0.70
CA ARG A 105 -8.58 36.50 1.33
C ARG A 105 -9.73 36.92 2.25
N ASP A 106 -10.96 36.78 1.77
CA ASP A 106 -12.17 37.00 2.57
C ASP A 106 -12.21 36.06 3.79
N TRP A 107 -11.82 34.80 3.59
CA TRP A 107 -11.69 33.83 4.68
C TRP A 107 -10.63 34.27 5.70
N VAL A 108 -9.44 34.70 5.26
CA VAL A 108 -8.41 35.23 6.16
C VAL A 108 -8.95 36.42 6.95
N GLU A 109 -9.57 37.39 6.30
CA GLU A 109 -10.09 38.59 6.95
C GLU A 109 -11.10 38.23 8.05
N SER A 110 -11.99 37.27 7.77
CA SER A 110 -12.96 36.76 8.76
C SER A 110 -12.32 36.04 9.96
N HIS A 111 -11.12 35.46 9.79
CA HIS A 111 -10.41 34.72 10.85
C HIS A 111 -9.39 35.58 11.61
N VAL A 112 -8.79 36.58 10.96
CA VAL A 112 -7.89 37.57 11.58
C VAL A 112 -8.69 38.55 12.45
N SER A 113 -9.93 38.86 12.06
CA SER A 113 -10.84 39.72 12.84
C SER A 113 -11.28 39.09 14.17
N ALA A 114 -11.14 37.77 14.32
CA ALA A 114 -11.35 37.09 15.60
C ALA A 114 -10.06 37.18 16.42
N SER A 115 -10.12 37.66 17.66
CA SER A 115 -8.95 37.75 18.54
C SER A 115 -8.24 36.38 18.62
N PRO A 116 -7.00 36.24 18.15
CA PRO A 116 -6.33 34.95 18.09
C PRO A 116 -6.18 34.25 19.46
N THR A 117 -6.10 35.06 20.52
CA THR A 117 -6.01 34.62 21.92
C THR A 117 -7.35 34.11 22.49
N SER A 118 -8.46 34.32 21.79
CA SER A 118 -9.79 33.80 22.16
C SER A 118 -10.05 32.37 21.65
N CYS A 119 -9.13 31.81 20.85
CA CYS A 119 -9.26 30.48 20.30
C CYS A 119 -8.88 29.43 21.36
N SER A 120 -9.87 28.94 22.12
CA SER A 120 -9.67 27.78 22.99
C SER A 120 -9.52 26.50 22.16
N ASN A 121 -8.55 25.67 22.53
CA ASN A 121 -8.41 24.36 21.89
C ASN A 121 -9.48 23.38 22.37
N TYR A 122 -9.50 22.20 21.78
CA TYR A 122 -10.41 21.16 22.23
C TYR A 122 -10.10 20.75 23.66
N HIS A 123 -11.14 20.44 24.43
CA HIS A 123 -11.02 20.04 25.84
C HIS A 123 -10.03 18.89 26.05
N SER A 124 -9.82 18.01 25.07
CA SER A 124 -8.86 16.91 25.18
C SER A 124 -7.40 17.37 25.23
N ALA A 125 -7.05 18.50 24.58
CA ALA A 125 -5.71 19.08 24.68
C ALA A 125 -5.58 19.95 25.95
N GLU A 126 -6.64 20.72 26.27
CA GLU A 126 -6.62 21.65 27.42
C GLU A 126 -6.68 20.94 28.77
N SER A 127 -7.35 19.79 28.87
CA SER A 127 -7.45 19.02 30.12
C SER A 127 -6.24 18.12 30.41
N ASP A 128 -5.36 17.92 29.43
CA ASP A 128 -4.12 17.16 29.56
C ASP A 128 -2.93 17.96 28.97
N PRO A 129 -2.53 19.05 29.64
CA PRO A 129 -1.51 19.94 29.13
C PRO A 129 -0.11 19.32 29.15
N ASP A 130 0.16 18.40 30.07
CA ASP A 130 1.47 17.76 30.19
C ASP A 130 1.79 16.90 28.98
N ASN A 131 0.86 16.02 28.57
CA ASN A 131 1.06 15.19 27.38
C ASN A 131 1.03 16.02 26.08
N THR A 132 0.20 17.07 26.04
CA THR A 132 0.15 17.99 24.90
C THR A 132 1.49 18.73 24.73
N TRP A 133 2.03 19.28 25.82
CA TRP A 133 3.35 19.93 25.81
C TRP A 133 4.49 18.97 25.52
N ALA A 134 4.43 17.74 26.02
CA ALA A 134 5.44 16.73 25.73
C ALA A 134 5.54 16.44 24.22
N LEU A 135 4.39 16.31 23.54
CA LEU A 135 4.34 16.15 22.09
C LEU A 135 4.86 17.40 21.36
N LEU A 136 4.38 18.60 21.71
CA LEU A 136 4.84 19.85 21.09
C LEU A 136 6.35 20.06 21.23
N LYS A 137 6.91 19.77 22.41
CA LYS A 137 8.37 19.84 22.65
C LYS A 137 9.13 18.81 21.81
N THR A 138 8.56 17.61 21.62
CA THR A 138 9.13 16.59 20.73
C THR A 138 9.16 17.07 19.27
N GLU A 139 8.07 17.70 18.79
CA GLU A 139 8.01 18.29 17.45
C GLU A 139 9.06 19.41 17.27
N ARG A 140 9.23 20.27 18.30
CA ARG A 140 10.24 21.34 18.29
C ARG A 140 11.66 20.78 18.27
N GLN A 141 11.95 19.75 19.07
CA GLN A 141 13.25 19.08 19.09
C GLN A 141 13.59 18.43 17.75
N ALA A 142 12.58 17.93 17.04
CA ALA A 142 12.73 17.38 15.70
C ALA A 142 12.84 18.46 14.58
N GLY A 143 12.77 19.75 14.93
CA GLY A 143 12.84 20.86 13.97
C GLY A 143 11.54 21.11 13.20
N PHE A 144 10.43 20.48 13.56
CA PHE A 144 9.17 20.59 12.83
C PHE A 144 8.36 21.84 13.17
N CYS A 145 8.64 22.48 14.30
CA CYS A 145 7.98 23.71 14.71
C CYS A 145 8.87 24.66 15.53
N SER A 146 8.44 25.91 15.65
CA SER A 146 9.06 26.92 16.51
C SER A 146 8.03 27.58 17.42
N PHE A 147 8.47 28.02 18.59
CA PHE A 147 7.62 28.64 19.61
C PHE A 147 7.91 30.13 19.70
N PHE A 148 6.85 30.93 19.86
CA PHE A 148 6.92 32.37 20.03
C PHE A 148 6.02 32.78 21.20
N ASP A 149 6.56 33.61 22.08
CA ASP A 149 5.81 34.10 23.25
C ASP A 149 4.94 35.32 22.91
N ASN A 150 5.18 35.94 21.75
CA ASN A 150 4.44 37.11 21.29
C ASN A 150 4.08 36.99 19.81
N VAL A 151 2.94 37.59 19.45
CA VAL A 151 2.39 37.52 18.10
C VAL A 151 3.22 38.32 17.08
N ASP A 152 3.89 39.39 17.51
CA ASP A 152 4.67 40.24 16.61
C ASP A 152 5.90 39.49 16.07
N ALA A 153 6.61 38.76 16.92
CA ALA A 153 7.74 37.92 16.56
C ALA A 153 7.31 36.74 15.68
N LEU A 154 6.12 36.17 15.92
CA LEU A 154 5.53 35.18 15.02
C LEU A 154 5.25 35.79 13.65
N CYS A 155 4.60 36.95 13.58
CA CYS A 155 4.27 37.63 12.34
C CYS A 155 5.53 38.03 11.56
N GLU A 156 6.59 38.44 12.25
CA GLU A 156 7.91 38.69 11.67
C GLU A 156 8.51 37.41 11.07
N ALA A 157 8.47 36.29 11.80
CA ALA A 157 8.96 35.00 11.33
C ALA A 157 8.15 34.43 10.15
N VAL A 158 6.85 34.71 10.10
CA VAL A 158 5.95 34.33 8.99
C VAL A 158 6.07 35.30 7.81
N GLY A 159 6.49 36.54 8.05
CA GLY A 159 6.49 37.62 7.05
C GLY A 159 5.09 38.15 6.73
N SER A 160 4.11 37.94 7.62
CA SER A 160 2.71 38.37 7.43
C SER A 160 2.02 38.61 8.76
N LYS A 161 1.14 39.62 8.81
CA LYS A 161 0.22 39.85 9.94
C LYS A 161 -1.09 39.06 9.81
N ASP A 162 -1.36 38.55 8.61
CA ASP A 162 -2.59 37.84 8.28
C ASP A 162 -2.46 36.34 8.59
N ILE A 163 -2.38 36.04 9.88
CA ILE A 163 -2.18 34.69 10.40
C ILE A 163 -3.51 33.99 10.72
N VAL A 164 -3.56 32.68 10.47
CA VAL A 164 -4.71 31.85 10.83
C VAL A 164 -4.30 30.76 11.80
N VAL A 165 -5.00 30.71 12.94
CA VAL A 165 -4.76 29.74 14.00
C VAL A 165 -5.62 28.49 13.77
N THR A 166 -4.98 27.32 13.82
CA THR A 166 -5.63 26.00 13.77
C THR A 166 -5.69 25.42 15.18
N LYS A 167 -6.89 25.00 15.60
CA LYS A 167 -7.10 24.36 16.90
C LYS A 167 -6.41 23.00 16.97
N ILE A 168 -5.90 22.66 18.14
CA ILE A 168 -5.31 21.36 18.42
C ILE A 168 -6.20 20.50 19.31
N ALA A 169 -6.10 19.19 19.15
CA ALA A 169 -6.71 18.18 20.02
C ALA A 169 -5.69 17.10 20.37
N LEU A 170 -5.87 16.50 21.55
CA LEU A 170 -5.12 15.32 21.96
C LEU A 170 -5.96 14.07 21.71
N ALA A 171 -5.38 13.08 21.03
CA ALA A 171 -5.97 11.77 20.85
C ALA A 171 -5.17 10.71 21.58
N THR A 172 -5.86 9.95 22.43
CA THR A 172 -5.27 8.87 23.22
C THR A 172 -5.60 7.52 22.59
N LYS A 173 -4.59 6.66 22.45
CA LYS A 173 -4.78 5.24 22.12
C LYS A 173 -4.79 4.44 23.43
N PRO A 174 -5.96 4.08 23.98
CA PRO A 174 -6.06 3.48 25.33
C PRO A 174 -5.56 2.03 25.39
N HIS A 175 -5.37 1.36 24.25
CA HIS A 175 -4.99 -0.06 24.19
C HIS A 175 -3.47 -0.30 24.18
N THR A 176 -2.65 0.73 24.40
CA THR A 176 -1.21 0.57 24.55
C THR A 176 -0.82 0.78 26.01
N SER A 177 0.14 -0.01 26.50
CA SER A 177 0.74 0.19 27.81
C SER A 177 2.22 0.55 27.60
N PRO A 178 2.66 1.79 27.86
CA PRO A 178 1.85 2.95 28.27
C PRO A 178 0.95 3.52 27.15
N PRO A 179 -0.06 4.35 27.48
CA PRO A 179 -0.93 4.99 26.50
C PRO A 179 -0.13 5.83 25.49
N LYS A 180 -0.44 5.69 24.20
CA LYS A 180 0.18 6.50 23.13
C LYS A 180 -0.72 7.68 22.81
N PHE A 181 -0.16 8.88 22.90
CA PHE A 181 -0.83 10.13 22.57
C PHE A 181 -0.47 10.61 21.16
N ARG A 182 -1.38 11.36 20.54
CA ARG A 182 -1.18 11.98 19.24
C ARG A 182 -1.77 13.38 19.24
N LEU A 183 -0.99 14.34 18.74
CA LEU A 183 -1.46 15.68 18.46
C LEU A 183 -2.25 15.66 17.15
N ILE A 184 -3.42 16.30 17.15
CA ILE A 184 -4.26 16.49 15.98
C ILE A 184 -4.40 18.00 15.76
N CYS A 185 -4.09 18.46 14.55
CA CYS A 185 -4.40 19.82 14.12
C CYS A 185 -5.70 19.76 13.29
N ASP A 186 -6.75 20.44 13.74
CA ASP A 186 -8.05 20.37 13.08
C ASP A 186 -8.20 21.43 11.98
N ALA A 187 -7.67 21.10 10.81
CA ALA A 187 -7.80 21.89 9.59
C ALA A 187 -9.22 21.87 8.97
N ARG A 188 -10.22 21.22 9.61
CA ARG A 188 -11.62 21.26 9.16
C ARG A 188 -12.41 22.33 9.91
N GLU A 189 -12.19 22.48 11.21
CA GLU A 189 -12.91 23.44 12.04
C GLU A 189 -12.72 24.88 11.55
N ASN A 190 -11.48 25.25 11.21
CA ASN A 190 -11.17 26.56 10.61
C ASN A 190 -11.43 26.61 9.09
N ARG A 191 -12.04 25.57 8.51
CA ARG A 191 -12.32 25.45 7.05
C ARG A 191 -11.08 25.52 6.16
N LEU A 192 -9.86 25.40 6.69
CA LEU A 192 -8.64 25.43 5.88
C LEU A 192 -8.69 24.41 4.72
N ASN A 193 -9.17 23.18 5.00
CA ASN A 193 -9.29 22.13 4.00
C ASN A 193 -10.28 22.41 2.85
N THR A 194 -11.22 23.34 3.01
CA THR A 194 -12.14 23.71 1.91
C THR A 194 -11.46 24.60 0.90
N LEU A 195 -10.46 25.38 1.33
CA LEU A 195 -9.67 26.26 0.47
C LEU A 195 -8.51 25.54 -0.22
N VAL A 196 -8.07 24.40 0.31
CA VAL A 196 -6.97 23.62 -0.28
C VAL A 196 -7.34 23.06 -1.65
N ARG A 197 -6.63 23.54 -2.66
CA ARG A 197 -6.71 23.15 -4.07
C ARG A 197 -5.66 22.07 -4.34
N CYS A 198 -6.14 20.95 -4.89
CA CYS A 198 -5.28 19.89 -5.40
C CYS A 198 -5.69 19.63 -6.85
N SER A 199 -4.81 19.99 -7.77
CA SER A 199 -4.98 19.80 -9.21
C SER A 199 -4.96 18.32 -9.61
N GLU A 200 -4.30 17.49 -8.79
CA GLU A 200 -4.16 16.05 -8.97
C GLU A 200 -4.92 15.27 -7.88
N ARG A 201 -5.41 14.08 -8.25
CA ARG A 201 -6.04 13.15 -7.30
C ARG A 201 -5.01 12.18 -6.75
N ILE A 202 -5.07 11.95 -5.45
CA ILE A 202 -4.29 10.90 -4.80
C ILE A 202 -4.82 9.56 -5.28
N VAL A 203 -4.02 8.87 -6.08
CA VAL A 203 -4.27 7.50 -6.51
C VAL A 203 -3.09 6.66 -6.04
N LEU A 204 -3.36 5.74 -5.11
CA LEU A 204 -2.38 4.76 -4.68
C LEU A 204 -2.46 3.56 -5.63
N SER A 205 -1.29 3.01 -5.98
CA SER A 205 -1.20 1.76 -6.72
C SER A 205 -1.99 0.68 -6.00
N ARG A 206 -2.79 -0.08 -6.76
CA ARG A 206 -3.47 -1.25 -6.24
C ARG A 206 -2.44 -2.35 -6.05
N ILE A 207 -2.74 -3.27 -5.15
CA ILE A 207 -1.87 -4.43 -4.99
C ILE A 207 -1.88 -5.31 -6.25
N ALA A 208 -2.98 -5.30 -7.02
CA ALA A 208 -3.04 -5.92 -8.35
C ALA A 208 -1.90 -5.43 -9.24
N ASP A 209 -1.69 -4.11 -9.25
CA ASP A 209 -0.67 -3.45 -10.07
C ASP A 209 0.72 -3.93 -9.61
N VAL A 210 0.95 -4.00 -8.29
CA VAL A 210 2.19 -4.52 -7.69
C VAL A 210 2.44 -5.98 -8.09
N VAL A 211 1.44 -6.84 -7.95
CA VAL A 211 1.55 -8.28 -8.29
C VAL A 211 1.82 -8.45 -9.77
N GLN A 212 1.06 -7.76 -10.62
CA GLN A 212 1.23 -7.78 -12.07
C GLN A 212 2.65 -7.38 -12.45
N SER A 213 3.18 -6.30 -11.88
CA SER A 213 4.54 -5.91 -12.22
C SER A 213 5.60 -6.89 -11.67
N ILE A 214 5.33 -7.65 -10.59
CA ILE A 214 6.23 -8.73 -10.10
C ILE A 214 6.28 -9.85 -11.12
N HIS A 215 5.12 -10.24 -11.66
CA HIS A 215 5.06 -11.20 -12.76
C HIS A 215 5.83 -10.71 -13.99
N GLU A 216 5.67 -9.45 -14.39
CA GLU A 216 6.41 -8.88 -15.52
C GLU A 216 7.93 -8.90 -15.29
N LEU A 217 8.41 -8.59 -14.08
CA LEU A 217 9.83 -8.73 -13.74
C LEU A 217 10.28 -10.19 -13.74
N ALA A 218 9.43 -11.11 -13.28
CA ALA A 218 9.73 -12.55 -13.26
C ALA A 218 9.85 -13.11 -14.68
N GLU A 219 9.06 -12.60 -15.63
CA GLU A 219 9.15 -12.98 -17.03
C GLU A 219 10.47 -12.52 -17.67
N ILE A 220 11.04 -11.41 -17.21
CA ILE A 220 12.30 -10.86 -17.71
C ILE A 220 13.51 -11.53 -17.04
N GLY A 221 13.52 -11.58 -15.71
CA GLY A 221 14.70 -11.96 -14.90
C GLY A 221 14.60 -13.29 -14.17
N GLY A 222 13.46 -13.99 -14.28
CA GLY A 222 13.16 -15.20 -13.51
C GLY A 222 12.78 -14.90 -12.06
N TRP A 223 11.96 -15.78 -11.48
CA TRP A 223 11.47 -15.64 -10.10
C TRP A 223 12.57 -15.61 -9.03
N SER A 224 13.67 -16.33 -9.27
CA SER A 224 14.81 -16.41 -8.35
C SER A 224 15.62 -15.11 -8.27
N GLY A 225 15.42 -14.18 -9.21
CA GLY A 225 16.10 -12.89 -9.26
C GLY A 225 15.28 -11.75 -8.65
N ILE A 226 14.07 -12.02 -8.13
CA ILE A 226 13.20 -11.00 -7.56
C ILE A 226 13.49 -10.86 -6.06
N GLU A 227 13.95 -9.67 -5.68
CA GLU A 227 14.08 -9.27 -4.29
C GLU A 227 13.11 -8.11 -4.01
N CYS A 228 12.40 -8.16 -2.88
CA CYS A 228 11.46 -7.14 -2.46
C CYS A 228 12.03 -6.40 -1.25
N LEU A 229 12.00 -5.07 -1.28
CA LEU A 229 12.38 -4.21 -0.16
C LEU A 229 11.14 -3.43 0.31
N SER A 230 10.84 -3.51 1.59
CA SER A 230 9.78 -2.72 2.22
C SER A 230 10.41 -1.67 3.13
N ALA A 231 9.97 -0.42 2.99
CA ALA A 231 10.41 0.69 3.82
C ALA A 231 9.18 1.39 4.42
N ASP A 232 9.22 1.63 5.73
CA ASP A 232 8.23 2.47 6.43
C ASP A 232 8.89 3.79 6.80
N PHE A 233 8.31 4.90 6.35
CA PHE A 233 8.88 6.23 6.55
C PHE A 233 8.25 6.89 7.77
N GLN A 234 9.01 6.94 8.86
CA GLN A 234 8.62 7.73 10.02
C GLN A 234 8.47 9.20 9.63
N ASN A 235 7.44 9.86 10.16
CA ASN A 235 7.17 11.28 9.94
C ASN A 235 6.96 11.70 8.47
N ALA A 236 6.77 10.78 7.52
CA ALA A 236 6.47 10.99 6.10
C ALA A 236 6.16 12.44 5.67
N PHE A 237 4.98 12.97 6.01
CA PHE A 237 4.55 14.32 5.59
C PHE A 237 5.46 15.43 6.14
N LYS A 238 5.86 15.29 7.39
CA LYS A 238 6.71 16.25 8.11
C LYS A 238 8.15 16.27 7.60
N LEU A 239 8.54 15.34 6.72
CA LEU A 239 9.82 15.42 6.02
C LEU A 239 9.83 16.51 4.96
N ILE A 240 8.68 17.10 4.61
CA ILE A 240 8.56 18.13 3.59
C ILE A 240 8.17 19.45 4.25
N THR A 241 8.95 20.50 3.97
CA THR A 241 8.67 21.85 4.45
C THR A 241 7.51 22.50 3.70
N ILE A 242 6.87 23.48 4.32
CA ILE A 242 5.80 24.29 3.72
C ILE A 242 6.40 25.52 3.07
N ASP A 243 5.84 25.92 1.92
CA ASP A 243 6.16 27.18 1.25
C ASP A 243 6.03 28.38 2.21
N SER A 244 7.03 29.27 2.19
CA SER A 244 7.09 30.44 3.08
C SER A 244 5.80 31.28 3.09
N ALA A 245 5.13 31.45 1.95
CA ALA A 245 3.90 32.23 1.84
C ALA A 245 2.68 31.55 2.51
N GLU A 246 2.74 30.22 2.69
CA GLU A 246 1.63 29.42 3.22
C GLU A 246 1.81 29.03 4.70
N LYS A 247 2.96 29.38 5.29
CA LYS A 247 3.23 29.27 6.73
C LYS A 247 2.22 30.00 7.59
N ARG A 248 1.67 31.11 7.09
CA ARG A 248 0.60 31.89 7.73
C ARG A 248 -0.68 31.10 8.03
N PHE A 249 -0.87 29.93 7.40
CA PHE A 249 -2.01 29.04 7.64
C PHE A 249 -1.67 27.86 8.56
N HIS A 250 -0.41 27.74 8.99
CA HIS A 250 0.13 26.60 9.74
C HIS A 250 0.58 27.01 11.13
N ILE A 251 -0.32 27.65 11.86
CA ILE A 251 -0.07 28.19 13.19
C ILE A 251 -1.03 27.55 14.17
N CYS A 252 -0.54 27.19 15.36
CA CYS A 252 -1.34 26.78 16.50
C CYS A 252 -1.08 27.72 17.67
N PHE A 253 -2.00 27.75 18.63
CA PHE A 253 -1.85 28.50 19.87
C PHE A 253 -2.20 27.60 21.04
N PHE A 254 -1.32 27.47 22.02
CA PHE A 254 -1.56 26.64 23.20
C PHE A 254 -0.98 27.31 24.44
N GLN A 255 -1.83 27.52 25.46
CA GLN A 255 -1.45 28.06 26.77
C GLN A 255 -0.52 29.30 26.71
N GLY A 256 -0.88 30.29 25.89
CA GLY A 256 -0.12 31.55 25.79
C GLY A 256 1.04 31.53 24.80
N VAL A 257 1.33 30.38 24.19
CA VAL A 257 2.45 30.21 23.26
C VAL A 257 1.94 29.99 21.84
N TRP A 258 2.54 30.71 20.91
CA TRP A 258 2.32 30.57 19.49
C TRP A 258 3.27 29.53 18.90
N ILE A 259 2.74 28.64 18.07
CA ILE A 259 3.47 27.51 17.52
C ILE A 259 3.37 27.61 16.00
N LEU A 260 4.50 27.91 15.35
CA LEU A 260 4.62 27.89 13.88
C LEU A 260 5.08 26.50 13.43
N LEU A 261 4.33 25.88 12.55
CA LEU A 261 4.65 24.56 11.98
C LEU A 261 5.34 24.77 10.62
N HIS A 262 6.57 24.26 10.49
CA HIS A 262 7.41 24.47 9.30
C HIS A 262 7.18 23.43 8.20
N VAL A 263 6.48 22.35 8.54
CA VAL A 263 6.37 21.13 7.73
C VAL A 263 4.94 20.71 7.54
N LEU A 264 4.67 19.94 6.48
CA LEU A 264 3.32 19.49 6.15
C LEU A 264 2.71 18.71 7.32
N MET A 265 1.53 19.14 7.75
CA MET A 265 0.84 18.59 8.90
C MET A 265 -0.08 17.43 8.55
N PHE A 266 -0.29 16.54 9.52
CA PHE A 266 -1.39 15.58 9.45
C PHE A 266 -2.73 16.30 9.58
N GLY A 267 -3.65 16.04 8.66
CA GLY A 267 -5.00 16.61 8.67
C GLY A 267 -5.26 17.62 7.57
N VAL A 268 -4.22 18.12 6.90
CA VAL A 268 -4.32 18.99 5.72
C VAL A 268 -4.48 18.13 4.46
N LYS A 269 -5.41 18.52 3.58
CA LYS A 269 -5.85 17.76 2.40
C LYS A 269 -4.73 17.48 1.39
N SER A 270 -3.81 18.43 1.19
CA SER A 270 -2.71 18.32 0.22
C SER A 270 -1.50 17.54 0.73
N SER A 271 -1.29 17.45 2.05
CA SER A 271 -0.10 16.79 2.61
C SER A 271 0.08 15.33 2.16
N PRO A 272 -0.99 14.50 2.13
CA PRO A 272 -0.87 13.16 1.57
C PRO A 272 -0.55 13.14 0.08
N LEU A 273 -1.04 14.10 -0.72
CA LEU A 273 -0.75 14.18 -2.15
C LEU A 273 0.73 14.50 -2.40
N VAL A 274 1.25 15.52 -1.72
CA VAL A 274 2.67 15.90 -1.82
C VAL A 274 3.54 14.69 -1.46
N TRP A 275 3.28 14.02 -0.34
CA TRP A 275 4.01 12.83 0.04
C TRP A 275 3.86 11.67 -0.95
N CYS A 276 2.66 11.46 -1.51
CA CYS A 276 2.44 10.42 -2.53
C CYS A 276 3.34 10.66 -3.75
N ARG A 277 3.56 11.92 -4.16
CA ARG A 277 4.46 12.25 -5.27
C ARG A 277 5.90 11.88 -4.97
N TYR A 278 6.42 12.24 -3.79
CA TYR A 278 7.75 11.77 -3.35
C TYR A 278 7.85 10.25 -3.30
N SER A 279 6.89 9.58 -2.67
CA SER A 279 6.95 8.11 -2.54
C SER A 279 6.87 7.41 -3.90
N SER A 280 6.09 7.95 -4.84
CA SER A 280 5.98 7.43 -6.20
C SER A 280 7.24 7.70 -7.02
N ALA A 281 7.81 8.91 -6.94
CA ALA A 281 9.07 9.25 -7.59
C ALA A 281 10.24 8.39 -7.07
N ALA A 282 10.30 8.13 -5.75
CA ALA A 282 11.27 7.18 -5.18
C ALA A 282 11.12 5.78 -5.81
N CYS A 283 9.89 5.26 -5.91
CA CYS A 283 9.63 3.93 -6.49
C CYS A 283 9.86 3.86 -8.01
N ARG A 284 9.81 4.99 -8.73
CA ARG A 284 10.15 5.04 -10.16
C ARG A 284 11.65 5.20 -10.38
N SER A 285 12.30 5.98 -9.53
CA SER A 285 13.73 6.32 -9.63
C SER A 285 14.65 5.24 -9.05
N SER A 286 14.09 4.32 -8.28
CA SER A 286 14.76 3.11 -7.80
C SER A 286 13.90 1.91 -8.20
N CYS A 287 14.46 0.80 -8.67
CA CYS A 287 13.71 -0.42 -9.01
C CYS A 287 13.15 -1.12 -7.75
N LEU A 288 12.32 -0.41 -6.99
CA LEU A 288 12.01 -0.67 -5.59
C LEU A 288 10.49 -0.78 -5.48
N ARG A 289 10.01 -2.00 -5.22
CA ARG A 289 8.59 -2.34 -5.22
C ARG A 289 8.12 -2.72 -3.82
N VAL A 290 7.02 -2.11 -3.42
CA VAL A 290 6.45 -2.16 -2.05
C VAL A 290 5.64 -3.45 -1.82
N SER A 291 5.72 -3.96 -0.58
CA SER A 291 5.05 -5.18 -0.08
C SER A 291 3.86 -4.87 0.85
N VAL A 292 3.00 -5.86 1.04
CA VAL A 292 1.75 -5.81 1.82
C VAL A 292 1.96 -6.30 3.26
N PRO A 293 1.56 -5.52 4.29
CA PRO A 293 1.69 -5.91 5.70
C PRO A 293 0.85 -7.13 6.12
N SER A 294 1.47 -8.09 6.82
CA SER A 294 0.87 -9.36 7.30
C SER A 294 -0.23 -9.19 8.35
N ASP A 295 -0.21 -8.09 9.10
CA ASP A 295 -1.21 -7.71 10.11
C ASP A 295 -2.62 -7.53 9.51
N LYS A 296 -2.70 -7.09 8.26
CA LYS A 296 -3.98 -6.92 7.53
C LYS A 296 -4.66 -8.26 7.28
N PHE A 297 -3.90 -9.31 6.94
CA PHE A 297 -4.43 -10.65 6.71
C PHE A 297 -5.00 -11.26 7.99
N LEU A 298 -4.26 -11.17 9.09
CA LEU A 298 -4.70 -11.65 10.40
C LEU A 298 -5.99 -10.96 10.84
N SER A 299 -6.08 -9.63 10.65
CA SER A 299 -7.28 -8.89 11.02
C SER A 299 -8.51 -9.25 10.19
N MET A 300 -8.35 -9.59 8.90
CA MET A 300 -9.46 -10.09 8.07
C MET A 300 -9.92 -11.47 8.53
N LEU A 301 -8.96 -12.35 8.86
CA LEU A 301 -9.24 -13.70 9.33
C LEU A 301 -10.02 -13.68 10.65
N GLU A 302 -9.62 -12.83 11.59
CA GLU A 302 -10.33 -12.63 12.85
C GLU A 302 -11.77 -12.15 12.63
N LEU A 303 -11.98 -11.19 11.73
CA LEU A 303 -13.32 -10.68 11.42
C LEU A 303 -14.21 -11.77 10.78
N ALA A 304 -13.65 -12.61 9.89
CA ALA A 304 -14.37 -13.73 9.30
C ALA A 304 -14.73 -14.80 10.34
N LYS A 305 -13.79 -15.15 11.23
CA LYS A 305 -14.03 -16.08 12.36
C LYS A 305 -15.11 -15.54 13.29
N LYS A 306 -15.03 -14.26 13.67
CA LYS A 306 -16.01 -13.59 14.53
C LYS A 306 -17.41 -13.57 13.92
N ALA A 307 -17.52 -13.33 12.61
CA ALA A 307 -18.80 -13.38 11.91
C ALA A 307 -19.42 -14.79 11.89
N LEU A 308 -18.61 -15.84 11.75
CA LEU A 308 -19.06 -17.23 11.80
C LEU A 308 -19.47 -17.69 13.21
N SER A 309 -18.85 -17.14 14.25
CA SER A 309 -19.13 -17.48 15.65
C SER A 309 -20.23 -16.64 16.29
N SER A 310 -20.87 -15.72 15.55
CA SER A 310 -21.89 -14.79 16.08
C SER A 310 -23.27 -15.43 16.36
N GLY A 311 -23.41 -16.75 16.16
CA GLY A 311 -24.71 -17.45 16.31
C GLY A 311 -25.56 -17.37 15.04
N PRO A 312 -26.91 -17.33 15.13
CA PRO A 312 -27.79 -17.37 13.96
C PRO A 312 -27.79 -16.07 13.15
N ALA A 313 -27.37 -14.95 13.75
CA ALA A 313 -27.35 -13.62 13.12
C ALA A 313 -26.06 -12.86 13.44
N VAL A 314 -25.57 -12.07 12.49
CA VAL A 314 -24.37 -11.23 12.60
C VAL A 314 -24.71 -9.77 12.32
N CYS A 315 -24.08 -8.85 13.05
CA CYS A 315 -24.29 -7.42 12.86
C CYS A 315 -23.78 -6.96 11.47
N SER A 316 -24.60 -6.21 10.74
CA SER A 316 -24.28 -5.66 9.42
C SER A 316 -23.00 -4.80 9.44
N LYS A 317 -22.74 -4.06 10.52
CA LYS A 317 -21.53 -3.24 10.70
C LYS A 317 -20.26 -4.09 10.71
N LEU A 318 -20.31 -5.28 11.32
CA LEU A 318 -19.19 -6.23 11.32
C LEU A 318 -18.94 -6.79 9.91
N LEU A 319 -20.02 -7.20 9.21
CA LEU A 319 -19.93 -7.69 7.84
C LEU A 319 -19.45 -6.61 6.87
N ARG A 320 -19.93 -5.36 6.99
CA ARG A 320 -19.49 -4.24 6.17
C ARG A 320 -18.00 -3.95 6.37
N ARG A 321 -17.51 -4.01 7.62
CA ARG A 321 -16.09 -3.87 7.93
C ARG A 321 -15.26 -5.00 7.31
N LEU A 322 -15.75 -6.24 7.39
CA LEU A 322 -15.13 -7.39 6.73
C LEU A 322 -15.13 -7.23 5.21
N CYS A 323 -16.25 -6.87 4.59
CA CYS A 323 -16.38 -6.64 3.15
C CYS A 323 -15.47 -5.51 2.66
N GLY A 324 -15.35 -4.41 3.41
CA GLY A 324 -14.43 -3.33 3.09
C GLY A 324 -12.96 -3.79 3.08
N LYS A 325 -12.56 -4.62 4.06
CA LYS A 325 -11.21 -5.21 4.07
C LYS A 325 -11.02 -6.31 3.03
N LEU A 326 -12.05 -7.11 2.74
CA LEU A 326 -11.99 -8.14 1.71
C LEU A 326 -11.99 -7.53 0.30
N CYS A 327 -12.67 -6.41 0.07
CA CYS A 327 -12.56 -5.62 -1.17
C CYS A 327 -11.11 -5.20 -1.43
N TRP A 328 -10.35 -4.91 -0.37
CA TRP A 328 -8.91 -4.69 -0.48
C TRP A 328 -8.16 -5.98 -0.86
N SER A 329 -8.48 -7.14 -0.26
CA SER A 329 -7.86 -8.42 -0.64
C SER A 329 -8.23 -8.90 -2.05
N GLY A 330 -9.40 -8.52 -2.57
CA GLY A 330 -9.83 -8.88 -3.93
C GLY A 330 -9.10 -8.15 -5.04
N GLN A 331 -8.27 -7.18 -4.69
CA GLN A 331 -7.27 -6.61 -5.59
C GLN A 331 -6.02 -7.50 -5.69
N VAL A 332 -5.74 -8.35 -4.71
CA VAL A 332 -4.57 -9.25 -4.69
C VAL A 332 -4.92 -10.62 -5.25
N VAL A 333 -6.14 -11.08 -4.96
CA VAL A 333 -6.59 -12.45 -5.21
C VAL A 333 -7.74 -12.37 -6.20
N PRO A 334 -7.55 -12.87 -7.45
CA PRO A 334 -8.63 -13.02 -8.40
C PRO A 334 -9.82 -13.76 -7.77
N PHE A 335 -11.06 -13.46 -8.18
CA PHE A 335 -12.31 -14.10 -7.72
C PHE A 335 -12.85 -13.71 -6.33
N ILE A 336 -12.14 -12.93 -5.51
CA ILE A 336 -12.74 -12.42 -4.24
C ILE A 336 -13.93 -11.49 -4.53
N HIS A 337 -13.89 -10.71 -5.60
CA HIS A 337 -14.99 -9.81 -5.99
C HIS A 337 -16.31 -10.53 -6.29
N SER A 338 -16.28 -11.72 -6.91
CA SER A 338 -17.50 -12.50 -7.17
C SER A 338 -18.09 -13.09 -5.87
N LEU A 339 -17.24 -13.37 -4.89
CA LEU A 339 -17.64 -13.91 -3.59
C LEU A 339 -18.09 -12.83 -2.58
N LEU A 340 -17.79 -11.56 -2.87
CA LEU A 340 -18.26 -10.40 -2.11
C LEU A 340 -19.71 -10.02 -2.42
N GLY A 341 -20.22 -10.35 -3.61
CA GLY A 341 -21.58 -10.03 -4.05
C GLY A 341 -22.66 -10.50 -3.05
N PRO A 342 -22.65 -11.76 -2.59
CA PRO A 342 -23.60 -12.25 -1.59
C PRO A 342 -23.51 -11.51 -0.25
N LEU A 343 -22.31 -11.11 0.18
CA LEU A 343 -22.10 -10.38 1.43
C LEU A 343 -22.65 -8.95 1.33
N TRP A 344 -22.32 -8.22 0.26
CA TRP A 344 -22.83 -6.87 0.01
C TRP A 344 -24.35 -6.86 -0.17
N LYS A 345 -24.91 -7.84 -0.88
CA LYS A 345 -26.37 -7.99 -1.03
C LYS A 345 -27.05 -8.18 0.34
N ALA A 346 -26.46 -8.99 1.21
CA ALA A 346 -27.00 -9.22 2.55
C ALA A 346 -26.90 -7.99 3.46
N VAL A 347 -25.79 -7.25 3.39
CA VAL A 347 -25.59 -5.98 4.11
C VAL A 347 -26.60 -4.93 3.63
N SER A 348 -26.72 -4.71 2.32
CA SER A 348 -27.66 -3.75 1.74
C SER A 348 -29.11 -4.10 2.03
N ALA A 349 -29.48 -5.38 2.00
CA ALA A 349 -30.84 -5.82 2.32
C ALA A 349 -31.20 -5.65 3.81
N ALA A 350 -30.22 -5.77 4.71
CA ALA A 350 -30.43 -5.55 6.14
C ALA A 350 -30.53 -4.06 6.49
N GLU A 351 -29.80 -3.20 5.77
CA GLU A 351 -29.76 -1.76 6.02
C GLU A 351 -30.89 -1.00 5.34
N GLY A 352 -31.33 -1.43 4.16
CA GLY A 352 -32.49 -0.86 3.48
C GLY A 352 -33.81 -1.02 4.24
N LYS A 353 -33.86 -1.94 5.23
CA LYS A 353 -35.06 -2.22 6.06
C LYS A 353 -35.08 -1.51 7.41
N CYS A 354 -33.99 -0.87 7.85
CA CYS A 354 -33.93 -0.22 9.16
C CYS A 354 -32.96 0.98 9.17
N ARG A 355 -33.48 2.19 9.41
CA ARG A 355 -32.71 3.45 9.55
C ARG A 355 -31.89 3.58 10.87
N LYS A 356 -31.73 2.52 11.68
CA LYS A 356 -30.97 2.55 12.95
C LYS A 356 -29.83 1.52 12.98
N SER A 357 -28.77 1.88 13.71
CA SER A 357 -27.39 1.34 13.64
C SER A 357 -27.13 -0.13 14.00
N SER A 358 -28.18 -0.97 14.13
CA SER A 358 -28.07 -2.37 14.54
C SER A 358 -28.94 -3.27 13.66
N SER A 359 -28.69 -3.26 12.35
CA SER A 359 -29.29 -4.23 11.42
C SER A 359 -28.53 -5.56 11.48
N TRP A 360 -29.28 -6.67 11.44
CA TRP A 360 -28.75 -8.03 11.60
C TRP A 360 -28.92 -8.82 10.30
N VAL A 361 -27.93 -9.64 9.97
CA VAL A 361 -27.91 -10.53 8.82
C VAL A 361 -27.90 -11.97 9.30
N LEU A 362 -28.78 -12.81 8.78
CA LEU A 362 -28.77 -14.24 9.11
C LEU A 362 -27.50 -14.89 8.60
N VAL A 363 -26.74 -15.53 9.49
CA VAL A 363 -25.44 -16.13 9.14
C VAL A 363 -25.63 -17.20 8.08
N SER A 364 -26.72 -17.98 8.09
CA SER A 364 -27.02 -19.01 7.09
C SER A 364 -27.00 -18.48 5.64
N SER A 365 -27.41 -17.23 5.42
CA SER A 365 -27.45 -16.59 4.10
C SER A 365 -26.06 -16.23 3.54
N VAL A 366 -25.09 -16.03 4.42
CA VAL A 366 -23.72 -15.60 4.09
C VAL A 366 -22.65 -16.62 4.49
N ARG A 367 -23.05 -17.72 5.12
CA ARG A 367 -22.17 -18.73 5.74
C ARG A 367 -21.20 -19.32 4.74
N ARG A 368 -21.66 -19.60 3.51
CA ARG A 368 -20.81 -20.18 2.46
C ARG A 368 -19.69 -19.22 2.06
N SER A 369 -19.99 -17.94 1.84
CA SER A 369 -18.99 -16.91 1.55
C SER A 369 -18.01 -16.73 2.73
N LEU A 370 -18.52 -16.68 3.97
CA LEU A 370 -17.68 -16.53 5.17
C LEU A 370 -16.76 -17.73 5.42
N LEU A 371 -17.25 -18.96 5.21
CA LEU A 371 -16.43 -20.18 5.31
C LEU A 371 -15.35 -20.20 4.25
N TRP A 372 -15.68 -19.81 3.01
CA TRP A 372 -14.69 -19.70 1.95
C TRP A 372 -13.59 -18.70 2.31
N PHE A 373 -13.96 -17.50 2.78
CA PHE A 373 -12.97 -16.50 3.20
C PHE A 373 -12.13 -16.96 4.40
N LYS A 374 -12.72 -17.62 5.39
CA LYS A 374 -11.97 -18.22 6.51
C LYS A 374 -10.95 -19.23 6.00
N CYS A 375 -11.37 -20.19 5.18
CA CYS A 375 -10.49 -21.23 4.64
C CYS A 375 -9.41 -20.64 3.73
N PHE A 376 -9.77 -19.67 2.90
CA PHE A 376 -8.85 -18.96 2.03
C PHE A 376 -7.78 -18.22 2.84
N LEU A 377 -8.18 -17.43 3.84
CA LEU A 377 -7.26 -16.66 4.68
C LEU A 377 -6.42 -17.55 5.60
N GLU A 378 -6.97 -18.65 6.12
CA GLU A 378 -6.22 -19.66 6.89
C GLU A 378 -5.17 -20.38 6.04
N ARG A 379 -5.42 -20.53 4.74
CA ARG A 379 -4.51 -21.18 3.78
C ARG A 379 -3.50 -20.19 3.19
N ALA A 380 -3.87 -18.95 2.89
CA ALA A 380 -2.95 -17.89 2.47
C ALA A 380 -1.87 -17.64 3.54
N ASN A 381 -2.24 -17.72 4.83
CA ASN A 381 -1.29 -17.67 5.94
C ASN A 381 -0.35 -18.89 6.03
N ARG A 382 -0.66 -20.00 5.33
CA ARG A 382 0.15 -21.24 5.28
C ARG A 382 0.92 -21.42 3.97
N VAL A 383 0.48 -20.79 2.87
CA VAL A 383 1.15 -20.82 1.56
C VAL A 383 2.43 -19.98 1.55
N ALA A 384 2.63 -19.11 2.54
CA ALA A 384 3.93 -18.51 2.83
C ALA A 384 5.03 -19.55 3.16
N GLU A 385 4.69 -20.85 3.32
CA GLU A 385 5.63 -21.89 3.79
C GLU A 385 5.65 -23.25 3.03
N SER A 386 5.02 -23.50 1.87
CA SER A 386 5.17 -24.86 1.25
C SER A 386 4.93 -25.05 -0.26
N CYS A 387 5.84 -25.79 -0.91
CA CYS A 387 5.79 -26.32 -2.28
C CYS A 387 4.85 -27.55 -2.41
N GLY A 388 3.97 -27.60 -3.42
CA GLY A 388 3.04 -28.73 -3.65
C GLY A 388 2.34 -28.72 -5.02
N LEU A 389 1.54 -29.76 -5.32
CA LEU A 389 0.79 -29.92 -6.57
C LEU A 389 -0.68 -29.50 -6.39
N GLY A 390 -1.29 -28.90 -7.41
CA GLY A 390 -2.72 -28.62 -7.39
C GLY A 390 -3.29 -28.18 -8.73
N GLY A 391 -4.62 -28.24 -8.84
CA GLY A 391 -5.36 -27.79 -10.02
C GLY A 391 -6.86 -27.84 -9.82
N PHE A 392 -7.61 -27.14 -10.68
CA PHE A 392 -9.07 -27.15 -10.70
C PHE A 392 -9.62 -27.32 -12.13
N LEU A 393 -10.81 -27.93 -12.23
CA LEU A 393 -11.57 -28.09 -13.47
C LEU A 393 -12.76 -27.14 -13.44
N SER A 394 -12.84 -26.29 -14.46
CA SER A 394 -14.01 -25.45 -14.69
C SER A 394 -14.81 -25.95 -15.90
N ILE A 395 -16.14 -26.02 -15.74
CA ILE A 395 -17.11 -26.32 -16.78
C ILE A 395 -18.03 -25.09 -16.88
N ASP A 396 -18.14 -24.50 -18.06
CA ASP A 396 -18.95 -23.30 -18.33
C ASP A 396 -18.71 -22.13 -17.35
N GLY A 397 -17.43 -21.91 -17.00
CA GLY A 397 -17.01 -20.83 -16.11
C GLY A 397 -17.28 -21.07 -14.62
N SER A 398 -17.85 -22.24 -14.26
CA SER A 398 -18.04 -22.69 -12.88
C SER A 398 -16.99 -23.75 -12.52
N ILE A 399 -16.40 -23.68 -11.32
CA ILE A 399 -15.42 -24.67 -10.87
C ILE A 399 -16.16 -25.87 -10.30
N GLU A 400 -16.05 -27.02 -10.96
CA GLU A 400 -16.78 -28.24 -10.59
C GLU A 400 -15.92 -29.18 -9.74
N TYR A 401 -14.59 -29.20 -9.97
CA TYR A 401 -13.68 -30.11 -9.27
C TYR A 401 -12.33 -29.46 -8.99
N TYR A 402 -11.65 -29.90 -7.93
CA TYR A 402 -10.28 -29.50 -7.63
C TYR A 402 -9.50 -30.64 -6.98
N PHE A 403 -8.17 -30.58 -7.05
CA PHE A 403 -7.28 -31.44 -6.28
C PHE A 403 -6.10 -30.63 -5.74
N HIS A 404 -5.53 -31.13 -4.65
CA HIS A 404 -4.21 -30.72 -4.20
C HIS A 404 -3.52 -31.91 -3.53
N ASP A 405 -2.21 -32.01 -3.72
CA ASP A 405 -1.40 -33.03 -3.07
C ASP A 405 0.01 -32.50 -2.79
N LYS A 406 0.72 -33.12 -1.85
CA LYS A 406 2.13 -32.82 -1.63
C LYS A 406 2.96 -33.56 -2.69
N ILE A 407 4.09 -32.98 -3.10
CA ILE A 407 5.09 -33.76 -3.84
C ILE A 407 5.62 -34.83 -2.89
N SER A 408 5.35 -36.09 -3.21
CA SER A 408 5.69 -37.20 -2.32
C SER A 408 7.18 -37.55 -2.42
N GLN A 409 7.71 -38.25 -1.41
CA GLN A 409 9.06 -38.81 -1.52
C GLN A 409 9.20 -39.83 -2.66
N HIS A 410 8.09 -40.46 -3.07
CA HIS A 410 8.07 -41.33 -4.24
C HIS A 410 8.30 -40.53 -5.52
N ASP A 411 7.67 -39.37 -5.68
CA ASP A 411 7.86 -38.48 -6.84
C ASP A 411 9.30 -37.97 -6.92
N VAL A 412 9.85 -37.53 -5.79
CA VAL A 412 11.26 -37.10 -5.66
C VAL A 412 12.23 -38.19 -6.09
N LYS A 413 12.04 -39.42 -5.59
CA LYS A 413 12.88 -40.57 -5.97
C LYS A 413 12.70 -40.97 -7.43
N LYS A 414 11.47 -40.97 -7.92
CA LYS A 414 11.12 -41.39 -9.29
C LYS A 414 11.75 -40.49 -10.34
N PHE A 415 11.73 -39.17 -10.11
CA PHE A 415 12.24 -38.21 -11.08
C PHE A 415 13.65 -37.70 -10.77
N GLY A 416 14.27 -38.17 -9.68
CA GLY A 416 15.60 -37.74 -9.25
C GLY A 416 15.69 -36.23 -8.98
N ALA A 417 14.59 -35.62 -8.53
CA ALA A 417 14.39 -34.17 -8.50
C ALA A 417 14.13 -33.67 -7.07
N ALA A 418 14.72 -32.54 -6.70
CA ALA A 418 14.55 -31.94 -5.38
C ALA A 418 13.29 -31.05 -5.31
N VAL A 419 12.56 -31.12 -4.19
CA VAL A 419 11.45 -30.20 -3.90
C VAL A 419 12.01 -28.84 -3.50
N GLY A 420 11.48 -27.76 -4.08
CA GLY A 420 11.95 -26.39 -3.84
C GLY A 420 13.11 -25.93 -4.73
N ASP A 421 13.64 -26.81 -5.59
CA ASP A 421 14.66 -26.45 -6.58
C ASP A 421 13.99 -26.01 -7.90
N HIS A 422 14.22 -24.75 -8.27
CA HIS A 422 13.66 -24.09 -9.46
C HIS A 422 13.96 -24.84 -10.77
N ARG A 423 15.06 -25.61 -10.84
CA ARG A 423 15.41 -26.42 -12.03
C ARG A 423 14.38 -27.50 -12.35
N TYR A 424 13.63 -27.93 -11.34
CA TYR A 424 12.60 -28.95 -11.46
C TYR A 424 11.18 -28.37 -11.37
N GLN A 425 11.02 -27.05 -11.33
CA GLN A 425 9.72 -26.40 -11.25
C GLN A 425 8.81 -26.79 -12.44
N GLY A 426 9.34 -26.71 -13.66
CA GLY A 426 8.60 -27.13 -14.87
C GLY A 426 8.25 -28.63 -14.89
N LEU A 427 9.03 -29.47 -14.21
CA LEU A 427 8.73 -30.89 -14.03
C LEU A 427 7.55 -31.08 -13.05
N TRP A 428 7.55 -30.38 -11.92
CA TRP A 428 6.46 -30.45 -10.94
C TRP A 428 5.15 -29.87 -11.48
N GLU A 429 5.22 -28.81 -12.28
CA GLU A 429 4.06 -28.23 -12.98
C GLU A 429 3.52 -29.17 -14.06
N ALA A 430 4.39 -29.83 -14.83
CA ALA A 430 3.98 -30.86 -15.78
C ALA A 430 3.35 -32.07 -15.08
N LEU A 431 3.87 -32.48 -13.92
CA LEU A 431 3.29 -33.51 -13.09
C LEU A 431 1.89 -33.11 -12.57
N ALA A 432 1.73 -31.86 -12.11
CA ALA A 432 0.43 -31.34 -11.68
C ALA A 432 -0.60 -31.39 -12.82
N LEU A 433 -0.25 -30.96 -14.02
CA LEU A 433 -1.12 -31.03 -15.20
C LEU A 433 -1.50 -32.48 -15.54
N LEU A 434 -0.55 -33.41 -15.48
CA LEU A 434 -0.82 -34.81 -15.77
C LEU A 434 -1.73 -35.46 -14.74
N VAL A 435 -1.52 -35.17 -13.45
CA VAL A 435 -2.39 -35.62 -12.36
C VAL A 435 -3.80 -35.06 -12.58
N ALA A 436 -3.93 -33.78 -12.93
CA ALA A 436 -5.19 -33.13 -13.22
C ALA A 436 -5.97 -33.85 -14.35
N VAL A 437 -5.33 -34.05 -15.50
CA VAL A 437 -5.93 -34.72 -16.66
C VAL A 437 -6.33 -36.15 -16.32
N ARG A 438 -5.49 -36.88 -15.57
CA ARG A 438 -5.78 -38.28 -15.20
C ARG A 438 -6.93 -38.41 -14.21
N LEU A 439 -7.01 -37.50 -13.24
CA LEU A 439 -8.10 -37.44 -12.26
C LEU A 439 -9.44 -37.12 -12.91
N TRP A 440 -9.43 -36.26 -13.94
CA TRP A 440 -10.66 -35.80 -14.58
C TRP A 440 -11.04 -36.56 -15.85
N ARG A 441 -10.15 -37.36 -16.45
CA ARG A 441 -10.44 -38.18 -17.64
C ARG A 441 -11.75 -38.95 -17.56
N LYS A 442 -12.05 -39.57 -16.40
CA LYS A 442 -13.30 -40.36 -16.22
C LYS A 442 -14.57 -39.51 -16.22
N ARG A 443 -14.44 -38.19 -16.05
CA ARG A 443 -15.53 -37.21 -15.94
C ARG A 443 -15.67 -36.36 -17.19
N LEU A 444 -14.74 -36.47 -18.13
CA LEU A 444 -14.75 -35.73 -19.38
C LEU A 444 -15.40 -36.60 -20.47
N PRO A 445 -16.50 -36.15 -21.10
CA PRO A 445 -17.07 -36.81 -22.28
C PRO A 445 -16.02 -36.95 -23.40
N LEU A 446 -16.16 -37.97 -24.24
CA LEU A 446 -15.23 -38.27 -25.34
C LEU A 446 -15.09 -37.15 -26.40
N SER A 447 -15.95 -36.13 -26.34
CA SER A 447 -16.06 -35.04 -27.33
C SER A 447 -15.85 -33.64 -26.73
N VAL A 448 -15.03 -33.50 -25.69
CA VAL A 448 -14.79 -32.20 -25.03
C VAL A 448 -13.44 -31.60 -25.40
N SER A 449 -13.46 -30.31 -25.76
CA SER A 449 -12.28 -29.47 -25.89
C SER A 449 -11.81 -29.01 -24.52
N LEU A 450 -10.56 -29.29 -24.17
CA LEU A 450 -9.96 -28.90 -22.89
C LEU A 450 -9.03 -27.71 -23.09
N LEU A 451 -9.37 -26.59 -22.44
CA LEU A 451 -8.47 -25.45 -22.33
C LEU A 451 -7.61 -25.62 -21.08
N CYS A 452 -6.32 -25.91 -21.27
CA CYS A 452 -5.35 -26.00 -20.19
C CYS A 452 -4.74 -24.62 -19.92
N ARG A 453 -4.83 -24.14 -18.68
CA ARG A 453 -4.18 -22.89 -18.25
C ARG A 453 -3.13 -23.21 -17.19
N SER A 454 -1.90 -22.82 -17.47
CA SER A 454 -0.75 -22.89 -16.55
C SER A 454 0.18 -21.72 -16.85
N ASP A 455 0.88 -21.24 -15.84
CA ASP A 455 1.97 -20.27 -15.93
C ASP A 455 3.29 -20.91 -16.41
N SER A 456 3.35 -22.24 -16.48
CA SER A 456 4.50 -23.00 -16.96
C SER A 456 4.49 -23.16 -18.49
N ARG A 457 5.27 -22.33 -19.18
CA ARG A 457 5.48 -22.47 -20.64
C ARG A 457 6.07 -23.85 -21.00
N THR A 458 6.90 -24.42 -20.12
CA THR A 458 7.48 -25.76 -20.29
C THR A 458 6.43 -26.85 -20.16
N ALA A 459 5.54 -26.77 -19.17
CA ALA A 459 4.48 -27.77 -18.98
C ALA A 459 3.41 -27.68 -20.09
N ILE A 460 3.03 -26.46 -20.50
CA ILE A 460 2.13 -26.24 -21.64
C ILE A 460 2.78 -26.73 -22.93
N GLY A 461 4.04 -26.37 -23.18
CA GLY A 461 4.77 -26.81 -24.37
C GLY A 461 4.90 -28.34 -24.45
N ALA A 462 5.12 -29.00 -23.31
CA ALA A 462 5.14 -30.46 -23.20
C ALA A 462 3.76 -31.08 -23.43
N ALA A 463 2.69 -30.48 -22.89
CA ALA A 463 1.31 -30.93 -23.10
C ALA A 463 0.86 -30.76 -24.57
N LEU A 464 1.22 -29.65 -25.21
CA LEU A 464 0.93 -29.36 -26.62
C LEU A 464 1.66 -30.32 -27.57
N LYS A 465 2.94 -30.60 -27.29
CA LYS A 465 3.79 -31.42 -28.18
C LYS A 465 3.76 -32.91 -27.83
N LEU A 466 3.12 -33.28 -26.72
CA LEU A 466 3.19 -34.61 -26.08
C LEU A 466 4.63 -35.11 -25.86
N ARG A 467 5.59 -34.18 -25.80
CA ARG A 467 7.03 -34.43 -25.61
C ARG A 467 7.72 -33.15 -25.15
N SER A 468 8.79 -33.31 -24.37
CA SER A 468 9.69 -32.25 -23.92
C SER A 468 11.12 -32.52 -24.41
N SER A 469 11.96 -31.48 -24.47
CA SER A 469 13.41 -31.65 -24.63
C SER A 469 14.07 -32.19 -23.36
N SER A 470 13.40 -32.09 -22.21
CA SER A 470 13.87 -32.64 -20.93
C SER A 470 13.52 -34.13 -20.79
N PRO A 471 14.53 -35.02 -20.59
CA PRO A 471 14.30 -36.45 -20.40
C PRO A 471 13.41 -36.77 -19.19
N SER A 472 13.54 -36.03 -18.09
CA SER A 472 12.77 -36.26 -16.85
C SER A 472 11.28 -35.94 -17.02
N ILE A 473 10.93 -34.95 -17.84
CA ILE A 473 9.54 -34.63 -18.19
C ILE A 473 8.95 -35.73 -19.08
N ASN A 474 9.74 -36.32 -19.97
CA ASN A 474 9.30 -37.44 -20.83
C ASN A 474 9.14 -38.77 -20.09
N GLN A 475 9.70 -38.92 -18.89
CA GLN A 475 9.52 -40.08 -18.00
C GLN A 475 8.18 -40.05 -17.25
N THR A 476 7.39 -38.98 -17.41
CA THR A 476 5.98 -39.01 -16.99
C THR A 476 5.19 -39.97 -17.91
N PRO A 477 4.19 -40.72 -17.39
CA PRO A 477 3.58 -41.88 -18.07
C PRO A 477 2.76 -41.57 -19.34
N ALA A 478 2.88 -40.39 -19.95
CA ALA A 478 2.33 -40.10 -21.27
C ALA A 478 3.11 -40.80 -22.41
N ASN A 479 4.33 -41.31 -22.14
CA ASN A 479 5.23 -41.92 -23.14
C ASN A 479 5.62 -43.39 -22.86
N GLU A 480 4.95 -44.09 -21.93
CA GLU A 480 5.05 -45.56 -21.91
C GLU A 480 4.39 -46.12 -23.17
N ARG A 481 5.22 -46.51 -24.14
CA ARG A 481 4.83 -47.22 -25.35
C ARG A 481 4.33 -48.62 -24.98
N ASP A 482 3.08 -48.71 -24.54
CA ASP A 482 2.33 -49.94 -24.75
C ASP A 482 1.98 -50.02 -26.24
N GLY A 483 2.54 -51.02 -26.91
CA GLY A 483 2.60 -51.21 -28.37
C GLY A 483 1.27 -51.42 -29.09
N LYS A 484 0.27 -50.56 -28.88
CA LYS A 484 -0.91 -50.43 -29.73
C LYS A 484 -1.14 -48.96 -30.04
N SER A 485 -0.89 -48.62 -31.31
CA SER A 485 -1.16 -47.33 -31.91
C SER A 485 -2.58 -46.84 -31.62
N ALA A 486 -2.72 -45.91 -30.67
CA ALA A 486 -3.89 -45.07 -30.54
C ALA A 486 -3.43 -43.62 -30.79
N LYS A 487 -3.64 -43.13 -32.02
CA LYS A 487 -3.58 -41.70 -32.31
C LYS A 487 -4.68 -41.03 -31.48
N LEU A 488 -4.32 -40.38 -30.37
CA LEU A 488 -5.23 -39.49 -29.68
C LEU A 488 -5.36 -38.20 -30.51
N PRO A 489 -6.56 -37.81 -30.97
CA PRO A 489 -6.76 -36.59 -31.71
C PRO A 489 -6.94 -35.46 -30.70
N PHE A 490 -5.90 -34.65 -30.48
CA PHE A 490 -6.05 -33.40 -29.74
C PHE A 490 -5.42 -32.27 -30.56
N TRP A 491 -6.27 -31.37 -31.03
CA TRP A 491 -5.87 -30.04 -31.45
C TRP A 491 -6.15 -29.12 -30.26
N ILE A 492 -5.10 -28.47 -29.76
CA ILE A 492 -5.15 -27.50 -28.67
C ILE A 492 -4.89 -26.13 -29.31
N PHE A 493 -5.80 -25.18 -29.12
CA PHE A 493 -5.58 -23.75 -29.36
C PHE A 493 -5.36 -23.03 -28.03
#